data_AF-A0A6L8A0C7-F1
#
_entry.id   AF-A0A6L8A0C7-F1
#
_cell.length_a   1.000
_cell.length_b   1.000
_cell.length_c   1.000
_cell.angle_alpha   90.00
_cell.angle_beta   90.00
_cell.angle_gamma   90.00
#
_symmetry.space_group_name_H-M   'P 1'
#
loop_
_entity.id
_entity.type
_entity.pdbx_description
1 polymer ?
#
loop_
_entity_poly.entity_id
_entity_poly.type
_entity_poly.pdbx_seq_one_letter_code
_entity_poly.pdbx_strand_id
1 'polypeptide(L)'
;MSDSSVSVPHDRMANAIRALAMDAVQAAKSGHPGMPMGMADAATVLFTQFLKFDPQRPDWPDRDRFVLSAGHGSMLLYAVLHLTGYPDMTMAELRNFRQLHSRTAGHPEYGAAPGIETTTGPLGQGLANAVGMALAERMMNAR
;
A
#
# COMPACT_ATOMS: atom_id res chain seq x y z
N MET A 1 25.33 27.62 5.65
CA MET A 1 23.95 27.67 5.12
C MET A 1 23.32 26.34 5.47
N SER A 2 22.57 26.29 6.57
CA SER A 2 21.85 25.09 6.97
C SER A 2 20.70 24.89 6.00
N ASP A 3 20.75 23.81 5.23
CA ASP A 3 19.63 23.36 4.43
C ASP A 3 18.52 22.91 5.38
N SER A 4 17.62 23.84 5.71
CA SER A 4 16.39 23.52 6.44
C SER A 4 15.50 22.78 5.47
N SER A 5 15.65 21.46 5.40
CA SER A 5 14.74 20.62 4.63
C SER A 5 13.32 20.89 5.12
N VAL A 6 12.51 21.52 4.27
CA VAL A 6 11.11 21.79 4.57
C VAL A 6 10.41 20.44 4.60
N SER A 7 10.09 19.95 5.81
CA SER A 7 9.30 18.73 5.96
C SER A 7 7.92 18.94 5.34
N VAL A 8 7.50 18.04 4.44
CA VAL A 8 6.15 18.10 3.88
C VAL A 8 5.13 17.91 5.02
N PRO A 9 4.16 18.82 5.20
CA PRO A 9 3.11 18.68 6.21
C PRO A 9 2.35 17.35 6.09
N HIS A 10 1.96 16.78 7.24
CA HIS A 10 1.23 15.51 7.32
C HIS A 10 -0.06 15.51 6.49
N ASP A 11 -0.84 16.58 6.59
CA ASP A 11 -2.09 16.75 5.86
C ASP A 11 -1.88 16.74 4.33
N ARG A 12 -0.77 17.32 3.83
CA ARG A 12 -0.41 17.25 2.41
C ARG A 12 -0.09 15.82 1.97
N MET A 13 0.62 15.05 2.79
CA MET A 13 0.92 13.65 2.49
C MET A 13 -0.36 12.79 2.51
N ALA A 14 -1.21 12.93 3.53
CA ALA A 14 -2.47 12.21 3.61
C ALA A 14 -3.42 12.60 2.46
N ASN A 15 -3.49 13.89 2.12
CA ASN A 15 -4.32 14.36 1.01
C ASN A 15 -3.81 13.90 -0.36
N ALA A 16 -2.51 13.64 -0.53
CA ALA A 16 -1.99 12.99 -1.74
C ALA A 16 -2.58 11.57 -1.90
N ILE A 17 -2.62 10.78 -0.82
CA ILE A 17 -3.27 9.46 -0.83
C ILE A 17 -4.76 9.59 -1.19
N ARG A 18 -5.47 10.54 -0.57
CA ARG A 18 -6.90 10.79 -0.86
C ARG A 18 -7.14 11.12 -2.32
N ALA A 19 -6.36 12.07 -2.87
CA ALA A 19 -6.49 12.51 -4.25
C ALA A 19 -6.23 11.36 -5.23
N LEU A 20 -5.13 10.63 -5.06
CA LEU A 20 -4.80 9.48 -5.91
C LEU A 20 -5.90 8.41 -5.88
N ALA A 21 -6.45 8.11 -4.69
CA ALA A 21 -7.53 7.15 -4.55
C ALA A 21 -8.83 7.62 -5.24
N MET A 22 -9.22 8.87 -5.04
CA MET A 22 -10.42 9.44 -5.69
C MET A 22 -10.28 9.45 -7.21
N ASP A 23 -9.16 9.96 -7.73
CA ASP A 23 -8.93 10.13 -9.16
C ASP A 23 -8.90 8.78 -9.89
N ALA A 24 -8.18 7.79 -9.36
CA ALA A 24 -8.10 6.46 -9.98
C ALA A 24 -9.45 5.73 -9.98
N VAL A 25 -10.19 5.77 -8.86
CA VAL A 25 -11.53 5.17 -8.76
C VAL A 25 -12.49 5.86 -9.74
N GLN A 26 -12.43 7.19 -9.83
CA GLN A 26 -13.27 7.97 -10.74
C GLN A 26 -12.95 7.67 -12.21
N ALA A 27 -11.67 7.61 -12.58
CA ALA A 27 -11.23 7.28 -13.93
C ALA A 27 -11.66 5.87 -14.35
N ALA A 28 -11.57 4.90 -13.45
CA ALA A 28 -12.00 3.53 -13.68
C ALA A 28 -13.54 3.35 -13.69
N LYS A 29 -14.30 4.36 -13.22
CA LYS A 29 -15.76 4.27 -12.96
C LYS A 29 -16.14 3.06 -12.10
N SER A 30 -15.21 2.62 -11.24
CA SER A 30 -15.32 1.41 -10.44
C SER A 30 -14.32 1.45 -9.29
N GLY A 31 -14.74 1.06 -8.09
CA GLY A 31 -13.86 0.96 -6.92
C GLY A 31 -14.48 1.49 -5.65
N HIS A 32 -13.66 1.58 -4.59
CA HIS A 32 -14.09 1.95 -3.24
C HIS A 32 -13.24 3.13 -2.73
N PRO A 33 -13.70 4.38 -2.86
CA PRO A 33 -12.90 5.54 -2.50
C PRO A 33 -12.94 5.84 -0.99
N GLY A 34 -14.03 5.46 -0.30
CA GLY A 34 -14.28 5.81 1.10
C GLY A 34 -13.24 5.27 2.07
N MET A 35 -12.92 3.97 2.01
CA MET A 35 -11.93 3.37 2.92
C MET A 35 -10.52 3.97 2.73
N PRO A 36 -9.97 4.07 1.50
CA PRO A 36 -8.70 4.77 1.28
C PRO A 36 -8.67 6.20 1.82
N MET A 37 -9.75 6.96 1.63
CA MET A 37 -9.82 8.34 2.12
C MET A 37 -9.85 8.45 3.65
N GLY A 38 -10.59 7.55 4.31
CA GLY A 38 -10.69 7.50 5.76
C GLY A 38 -9.41 7.00 6.44
N MET A 39 -8.68 6.09 5.78
CA MET A 39 -7.43 5.52 6.30
C MET A 39 -6.18 6.28 5.89
N ALA A 40 -6.29 7.36 5.11
CA ALA A 40 -5.14 8.09 4.58
C ALA A 40 -4.21 8.60 5.70
N ASP A 41 -4.73 9.20 6.78
CA ASP A 41 -3.91 9.68 7.89
C ASP A 41 -3.16 8.53 8.59
N ALA A 42 -3.87 7.42 8.86
CA ALA A 42 -3.28 6.26 9.50
C ALA A 42 -2.19 5.63 8.62
N ALA A 43 -2.42 5.53 7.30
CA ALA A 43 -1.42 5.05 6.36
C ALA A 43 -0.21 5.99 6.27
N THR A 44 -0.43 7.31 6.24
CA THR A 44 0.67 8.29 6.27
C THR A 44 1.53 8.11 7.53
N VAL A 45 0.94 8.04 8.72
CA VAL A 45 1.69 7.82 9.96
C VAL A 45 2.44 6.48 9.92
N LEU A 46 1.76 5.41 9.53
CA LEU A 46 2.32 4.05 9.50
C LEU A 46 3.55 3.97 8.59
N PHE A 47 3.46 4.47 7.35
CA PHE A 47 4.53 4.38 6.36
C PHE A 47 5.64 5.42 6.52
N THR A 48 5.39 6.54 7.22
CA THR A 48 6.42 7.58 7.41
C THR A 48 7.17 7.47 8.74
N GLN A 49 6.59 6.81 9.75
CA GLN A 49 7.14 6.82 11.11
C GLN A 49 7.44 5.44 11.68
N PHE A 50 6.71 4.39 11.26
CA PHE A 50 6.75 3.10 11.95
C PHE A 50 7.30 1.95 11.11
N LEU A 51 6.87 1.80 9.86
CA LEU A 51 7.27 0.66 9.06
C LEU A 51 8.75 0.72 8.67
N LYS A 52 9.44 -0.40 8.90
CA LYS A 52 10.77 -0.68 8.38
C LYS A 52 10.65 -1.39 7.03
N PHE A 53 10.85 -0.64 5.95
CA PHE A 53 10.77 -1.18 4.58
C PHE A 53 11.75 -0.47 3.64
N ASP A 54 12.01 -1.09 2.49
CA ASP A 54 12.84 -0.53 1.42
C ASP A 54 12.14 -0.79 0.08
N PRO A 55 11.60 0.24 -0.60
CA PRO A 55 10.89 0.08 -1.87
C PRO A 55 11.80 -0.42 -3.01
N GLN A 56 13.11 -0.25 -2.90
CA GLN A 56 14.09 -0.76 -3.87
C GLN A 56 14.52 -2.19 -3.57
N ARG A 57 14.24 -2.70 -2.35
CA ARG A 57 14.49 -4.09 -1.95
C ARG A 57 13.23 -4.70 -1.33
N PRO A 58 12.15 -4.85 -2.12
CA PRO A 58 10.88 -5.36 -1.63
C PRO A 58 10.94 -6.83 -1.17
N ASP A 59 12.00 -7.55 -1.55
CA ASP A 59 12.29 -8.92 -1.15
C ASP A 59 13.15 -9.03 0.12
N TRP A 60 13.59 -7.90 0.70
CA TRP A 60 14.39 -7.88 1.94
C TRP A 60 13.72 -8.72 3.04
N PRO A 61 14.38 -9.80 3.53
CA PRO A 61 13.72 -10.76 4.43
C PRO A 61 13.22 -10.19 5.76
N ASP A 62 13.91 -9.19 6.30
CA ASP A 62 13.66 -8.62 7.62
C ASP A 62 12.80 -7.34 7.58
N ARG A 63 12.19 -7.01 6.42
CA ARG A 63 11.22 -5.91 6.33
C ARG A 63 9.96 -6.18 7.17
N ASP A 64 9.30 -5.11 7.60
CA ASP A 64 7.94 -5.20 8.12
C ASP A 64 6.96 -5.55 6.99
N ARG A 65 5.95 -6.37 7.30
CA ARG A 65 4.94 -6.81 6.34
C ARG A 65 3.64 -6.04 6.54
N PHE A 66 3.17 -5.39 5.49
CA PHE A 66 1.86 -4.72 5.48
C PHE A 66 0.83 -5.57 4.73
N VAL A 67 -0.30 -5.86 5.39
CA VAL A 67 -1.41 -6.61 4.79
C VAL A 67 -2.70 -5.78 4.85
N LEU A 68 -3.23 -5.43 3.68
CA LEU A 68 -4.53 -4.76 3.58
C LEU A 68 -5.67 -5.79 3.62
N SER A 69 -6.09 -6.24 4.81
CA SER A 69 -7.15 -7.26 4.91
C SER A 69 -8.50 -6.79 4.35
N ALA A 70 -8.80 -5.50 4.41
CA ALA A 70 -9.95 -4.88 3.76
C ALA A 70 -9.62 -4.59 2.27
N GLY A 71 -9.36 -5.64 1.49
CA GLY A 71 -8.79 -5.54 0.14
C GLY A 71 -9.60 -4.70 -0.85
N HIS A 72 -10.88 -4.43 -0.58
CA HIS A 72 -11.72 -3.61 -1.46
C HIS A 72 -11.21 -2.17 -1.62
N GLY A 73 -10.49 -1.62 -0.62
CA GLY A 73 -9.83 -0.32 -0.71
C GLY A 73 -8.39 -0.43 -1.20
N SER A 74 -8.15 -1.27 -2.21
CA SER A 74 -6.83 -1.52 -2.82
C SER A 74 -6.09 -0.25 -3.25
N MET A 75 -6.82 0.81 -3.65
CA MET A 75 -6.20 2.11 -3.98
C MET A 75 -5.44 2.75 -2.81
N LEU A 76 -5.75 2.42 -1.55
CA LEU A 76 -4.91 2.84 -0.42
C LEU A 76 -3.50 2.27 -0.57
N LEU A 77 -3.41 0.94 -0.78
CA LEU A 77 -2.15 0.21 -0.93
C LEU A 77 -1.40 0.70 -2.18
N TYR A 78 -2.09 0.82 -3.32
CA TYR A 78 -1.44 1.26 -4.56
C TYR A 78 -0.92 2.70 -4.45
N ALA A 79 -1.66 3.61 -3.80
CA ALA A 79 -1.21 4.98 -3.57
C ALA A 79 0.04 5.03 -2.69
N VAL A 80 0.11 4.27 -1.58
CA VAL A 80 1.33 4.24 -0.74
C VAL A 80 2.49 3.58 -1.47
N LEU A 81 2.29 2.48 -2.20
CA LEU A 81 3.36 1.86 -2.99
C LEU A 81 3.92 2.82 -4.04
N HIS A 82 3.05 3.58 -4.72
CA HIS A 82 3.47 4.64 -5.65
C HIS A 82 4.26 5.74 -4.95
N LEU A 83 3.71 6.33 -3.89
CA LEU A 83 4.29 7.48 -3.20
C LEU A 83 5.62 7.15 -2.50
N THR A 84 5.77 5.90 -2.05
CA THR A 84 7.02 5.41 -1.45
C THR A 84 8.04 4.96 -2.49
N GLY A 85 7.70 4.92 -3.78
CA GLY A 85 8.66 4.70 -4.87
C GLY A 85 8.90 3.24 -5.23
N TYR A 86 7.91 2.35 -5.05
CA TYR A 86 8.00 1.00 -5.59
C TYR A 86 8.10 1.06 -7.13
N PRO A 87 9.14 0.46 -7.76
CA PRO A 87 9.42 0.65 -9.19
C PRO A 87 8.27 0.28 -10.12
N ASP A 88 7.54 -0.78 -9.78
CA ASP A 88 6.43 -1.29 -10.59
C ASP A 88 5.11 -0.58 -10.34
N MET A 89 5.00 0.30 -9.33
CA MET A 89 3.79 1.04 -9.00
C MET A 89 3.86 2.48 -9.53
N THR A 90 3.86 2.60 -10.85
CA THR A 90 3.97 3.90 -11.52
C THR A 90 2.66 4.69 -11.51
N MET A 91 2.72 5.98 -11.84
CA MET A 91 1.51 6.78 -12.06
C MET A 91 0.65 6.24 -13.21
N ALA A 92 1.25 5.58 -14.20
CA ALA A 92 0.52 4.94 -15.30
C ALA A 92 -0.29 3.74 -14.79
N GLU A 93 0.25 2.96 -13.86
CA GLU A 93 -0.50 1.88 -13.21
C GLU A 93 -1.69 2.43 -12.44
N LEU A 94 -1.53 3.49 -11.62
CA LEU A 94 -2.67 4.09 -10.91
C LEU A 94 -3.77 4.59 -11.86
N ARG A 95 -3.41 5.15 -13.02
CA ARG A 95 -4.38 5.55 -14.06
C ARG A 95 -5.08 4.36 -14.71
N ASN A 96 -4.43 3.19 -14.73
CA ASN A 96 -4.96 1.94 -15.25
C ASN A 96 -5.66 1.08 -14.16
N PHE A 97 -6.04 1.68 -13.03
CA PHE A 97 -6.78 0.98 -11.97
C PHE A 97 -7.99 0.21 -12.54
N ARG A 98 -8.08 -1.08 -12.18
CA ARG A 98 -9.12 -2.02 -12.64
C ARG A 98 -9.21 -2.24 -14.16
N GLN A 99 -8.18 -1.85 -14.91
CA GLN A 99 -8.11 -2.13 -16.34
C GLN A 99 -7.41 -3.47 -16.59
N LEU A 100 -7.77 -4.10 -17.70
CA LEU A 100 -7.20 -5.37 -18.12
C LEU A 100 -5.67 -5.26 -18.25
N HIS A 101 -4.94 -6.26 -17.77
CA HIS A 101 -3.48 -6.32 -17.76
C HIS A 101 -2.76 -5.27 -16.89
N SER A 102 -3.48 -4.44 -16.14
CA SER A 102 -2.85 -3.60 -15.11
C SER A 102 -2.42 -4.42 -13.90
N ARG A 103 -1.40 -3.93 -13.19
CA ARG A 103 -0.99 -4.47 -11.87
C ARG A 103 -1.95 -4.02 -10.76
N THR A 104 -2.64 -2.91 -10.98
CA THR A 104 -3.60 -2.30 -10.06
C THR A 104 -4.99 -2.91 -10.18
N ALA A 105 -5.10 -4.19 -9.82
CA ALA A 105 -6.36 -4.94 -9.85
C ALA A 105 -7.39 -4.41 -8.84
N GLY A 106 -8.65 -4.86 -8.98
CA GLY A 106 -9.75 -4.40 -8.12
C GLY A 106 -9.60 -4.72 -6.63
N HIS A 107 -8.81 -5.75 -6.32
CA HIS A 107 -8.32 -6.12 -4.99
C HIS A 107 -6.81 -6.40 -5.11
N PRO A 108 -6.01 -6.34 -4.02
CA PRO A 108 -4.59 -6.66 -4.08
C PRO A 108 -4.37 -8.13 -4.44
N GLU A 109 -3.46 -8.39 -5.38
CA GLU A 109 -3.11 -9.73 -5.86
C GLU A 109 -1.62 -9.98 -5.65
N TYR A 110 -1.28 -11.05 -4.93
CA TYR A 110 0.10 -11.49 -4.75
C TYR A 110 0.75 -11.79 -6.10
N GLY A 111 1.97 -11.30 -6.29
CA GLY A 111 2.72 -11.45 -7.55
C GLY A 111 2.36 -10.43 -8.63
N ALA A 112 1.29 -9.64 -8.48
CA ALA A 112 0.93 -8.60 -9.45
C ALA A 112 1.88 -7.39 -9.39
N ALA A 113 2.39 -7.03 -8.20
CA ALA A 113 3.45 -6.05 -8.01
C ALA A 113 4.19 -6.33 -6.69
N PRO A 114 5.50 -5.99 -6.59
CA PRO A 114 6.21 -5.99 -5.32
C PRO A 114 5.54 -5.08 -4.27
N GLY A 115 5.61 -5.47 -3.00
CA GLY A 115 4.93 -4.79 -1.90
C GLY A 115 3.50 -5.25 -1.64
N ILE A 116 2.94 -6.13 -2.48
CA ILE A 116 1.68 -6.84 -2.21
C ILE A 116 2.01 -8.19 -1.57
N GLU A 117 1.96 -8.25 -0.23
CA GLU A 117 2.38 -9.44 0.53
C GLU A 117 1.44 -10.65 0.34
N THR A 118 0.16 -10.41 0.07
CA THR A 118 -0.83 -11.49 -0.09
C THR A 118 -2.07 -11.02 -0.85
N THR A 119 -2.76 -11.96 -1.51
CA THR A 119 -4.04 -11.69 -2.17
C THR A 119 -5.14 -11.52 -1.11
N THR A 120 -5.91 -10.44 -1.22
CA THR A 120 -7.05 -10.16 -0.33
C THR A 120 -8.28 -9.77 -1.15
N GLY A 121 -9.40 -9.50 -0.47
CA GLY A 121 -10.69 -9.21 -1.11
C GLY A 121 -11.82 -9.94 -0.38
N PRO A 122 -11.75 -11.28 -0.29
CA PRO A 122 -12.59 -12.03 0.65
C PRO A 122 -12.26 -11.59 2.09
N LEU A 123 -13.25 -11.01 2.77
CA LEU A 123 -13.06 -10.42 4.10
C LEU A 123 -12.55 -11.47 5.09
N GLY A 124 -11.64 -11.03 5.98
CA GLY A 124 -11.02 -11.86 7.02
C GLY A 124 -9.75 -12.61 6.60
N GLN A 125 -9.53 -12.86 5.30
CA GLN A 125 -8.38 -13.65 4.83
C GLN A 125 -7.04 -12.96 5.12
N GLY A 126 -6.94 -11.65 4.84
CA GLY A 126 -5.70 -10.91 5.09
C GLY A 126 -5.29 -10.90 6.57
N LEU A 127 -6.25 -10.86 7.49
CA LEU A 127 -5.97 -10.95 8.92
C LEU A 127 -5.36 -12.32 9.28
N ALA A 128 -5.92 -13.41 8.77
CA ALA A 128 -5.37 -14.76 8.99
C ALA A 128 -3.95 -14.89 8.37
N ASN A 129 -3.74 -14.32 7.18
CA ASN A 129 -2.42 -14.29 6.54
C ASN A 129 -1.40 -13.51 7.40
N ALA A 130 -1.78 -12.36 7.95
CA ALA A 130 -0.92 -11.57 8.82
C ALA A 130 -0.55 -12.31 10.11
N VAL A 131 -1.47 -13.09 10.69
CA VAL A 131 -1.18 -13.98 11.83
C VAL A 131 -0.11 -15.01 11.45
N GLY A 132 -0.23 -15.64 10.28
CA GLY A 132 0.77 -16.59 9.78
C GLY A 132 2.15 -15.94 9.57
N MET A 133 2.18 -14.72 9.02
CA MET A 133 3.42 -13.95 8.84
C MET A 133 4.10 -13.60 10.17
N ALA A 134 3.32 -13.17 11.17
CA ALA A 134 3.83 -12.88 12.50
C ALA A 134 4.35 -14.15 13.21
N LEU A 135 3.65 -15.28 13.06
CA LEU A 135 4.12 -16.57 13.58
C LEU A 135 5.45 -16.98 12.93
N ALA A 136 5.59 -16.82 11.62
CA ALA A 136 6.82 -17.12 10.90
C ALA A 136 8.00 -16.27 11.40
N GLU A 137 7.80 -14.97 11.60
CA GLU A 137 8.82 -14.08 12.18
C GLU A 137 9.24 -14.58 13.57
N ARG A 138 8.28 -14.86 14.46
CA ARG A 138 8.57 -15.35 15.82
C ARG A 138 9.33 -16.68 15.82
N MET A 139 8.97 -17.60 14.93
CA MET A 139 9.66 -18.88 14.81
C MET A 139 11.07 -18.74 14.26
N MET A 140 11.31 -17.80 13.35
CA MET A 140 12.65 -17.54 12.81
C MET A 140 13.53 -16.80 13.81
N ASN A 141 12.98 -15.88 14.60
CA ASN A 141 13.71 -15.19 15.66
C ASN A 141 14.17 -16.14 16.78
N ALA A 142 13.40 -17.21 17.05
CA ALA A 142 13.70 -18.20 18.08
C ALA A 142 14.72 -19.28 17.67
N ARG A 143 15.22 -19.25 16.43
CA ARG A 143 16.22 -20.19 15.89
C ARG A 143 17.59 -19.53 15.83
#